data_AF-A0A7X7JVS9-F1
#
_entry.id   AF-A0A7X7JVS9-F1
#
_cell.length_a   1.000
_cell.length_b   1.000
_cell.length_c   1.000
_cell.angle_alpha   90.00
_cell.angle_beta   90.00
_cell.angle_gamma   90.00
#
_symmetry.space_group_name_H-M   'P 1'
#
loop_
_entity.id
_entity.type
_entity.pdbx_description
1 polymer ?
#
loop_
_entity_poly.entity_id
_entity_poly.type
_entity_poly.pdbx_seq_one_letter_code
_entity_poly.pdbx_strand_id
1 'polypeptide(L)'
;MPLGLVAEPLVGQSLAWGLWGAAGGWLRPLRRAVAWPVAVALCFPLALATGFVLNAVGWAGETTVDAGGFLPGAGPWESLRRLVDYTAATSAALDLVRAVTNAAVVALIGMPVLGALRAAVGARPDRAVVVAPAPRVTEAALARRRRSDRLDHLWTPTEGEPE
;
A
#
# COMPACT_ATOMS: atom_id res chain seq x y z
N MET A 1 35.05 -1.99 -23.26
CA MET A 1 34.60 -0.96 -22.29
C MET A 1 33.09 -0.93 -22.35
N PRO A 2 32.35 -1.41 -21.34
CA PRO A 2 30.92 -1.17 -21.28
C PRO A 2 30.70 0.33 -21.04
N LEU A 3 29.93 0.97 -21.91
CA LEU A 3 29.45 2.34 -21.73
C LEU A 3 28.60 2.35 -20.46
N GLY A 4 29.10 2.96 -19.38
CA GLY A 4 28.46 3.03 -18.06
C GLY A 4 27.18 3.88 -18.03
N LEU A 5 26.26 3.65 -18.97
CA LEU A 5 25.01 4.37 -19.17
C LEU A 5 23.90 3.90 -18.23
N VAL A 6 24.07 2.72 -17.61
CA VAL A 6 23.18 2.21 -16.57
C VAL A 6 24.05 1.57 -15.51
N ALA A 7 24.21 2.24 -14.36
CA ALA A 7 24.70 1.55 -13.18
C ALA A 7 23.67 0.47 -12.83
N GLU A 8 24.11 -0.79 -12.72
CA GLU A 8 23.25 -1.83 -12.15
C GLU A 8 22.77 -1.33 -10.78
N PRO A 9 21.46 -1.27 -10.53
CA PRO A 9 20.99 -0.91 -9.19
C PRO A 9 21.62 -1.91 -8.23
N LEU A 10 22.43 -1.40 -7.30
CA LEU A 10 23.01 -2.23 -6.24
C LEU A 10 21.85 -2.94 -5.55
N VAL A 11 21.99 -4.25 -5.28
CA VAL A 11 20.93 -5.10 -4.69
C VAL A 11 20.21 -4.41 -3.52
N GLY A 12 20.93 -3.65 -2.70
CA GLY A 12 20.38 -2.86 -1.60
C GLY A 12 19.37 -1.78 -2.03
N GLN A 13 19.61 -1.11 -3.16
CA GLN A 13 18.68 -0.10 -3.71
C GLN A 13 17.37 -0.75 -4.19
N SER A 14 17.46 -1.90 -4.86
CA SER A 14 16.27 -2.64 -5.29
C SER A 14 15.43 -3.10 -4.09
N LEU A 15 16.08 -3.60 -3.04
CA LEU A 15 15.41 -3.98 -1.78
C LEU A 15 14.78 -2.77 -1.08
N ALA A 16 15.48 -1.64 -1.03
CA ALA A 16 14.94 -0.39 -0.48
C ALA A 16 13.70 0.05 -1.25
N TRP A 17 13.74 0.13 -2.59
CA TRP A 17 12.56 0.48 -3.39
C TRP A 17 11.41 -0.53 -3.22
N GLY A 18 11.72 -1.82 -3.14
CA GLY A 18 10.75 -2.86 -2.83
C GLY A 18 10.04 -2.63 -1.49
N LEU A 19 10.78 -2.23 -0.45
CA LEU A 19 10.23 -1.89 0.87
C LEU A 19 9.26 -0.70 0.79
N TRP A 20 9.65 0.38 0.10
CA TRP A 20 8.76 1.55 -0.10
C TRP A 20 7.53 1.21 -0.93
N GLY A 21 7.68 0.38 -1.97
CA GLY A 21 6.58 -0.13 -2.79
C GLY A 21 5.61 -1.00 -1.98
N ALA A 22 6.13 -1.90 -1.14
CA ALA A 22 5.33 -2.74 -0.25
C ALA A 22 4.53 -1.90 0.76
N ALA A 23 5.16 -0.88 1.35
CA ALA A 23 4.47 0.06 2.24
C ALA A 23 3.35 0.82 1.50
N GLY A 24 3.62 1.32 0.30
CA GLY A 24 2.60 1.95 -0.55
C GLY A 24 1.44 1.02 -0.90
N GLY A 25 1.74 -0.25 -1.21
CA GLY A 25 0.74 -1.30 -1.45
C GLY A 25 -0.11 -1.60 -0.21
N TRP A 26 0.49 -1.62 0.98
CA TRP A 26 -0.21 -1.81 2.25
C TRP A 26 -1.17 -0.66 2.58
N LEU A 27 -0.89 0.56 2.11
CA LEU A 27 -1.78 1.73 2.25
C LEU A 27 -2.95 1.74 1.27
N ARG A 28 -2.93 0.90 0.23
CA ARG A 28 -3.97 0.84 -0.81
C ARG A 28 -5.41 0.69 -0.30
N PRO A 29 -5.74 -0.15 0.71
CA PRO A 29 -7.11 -0.30 1.20
C PRO A 29 -7.58 0.90 2.04
N LEU A 30 -6.70 1.79 2.49
CA LEU A 30 -7.06 2.90 3.36
C LEU A 30 -7.72 4.03 2.56
N ARG A 31 -8.62 4.78 3.20
CA ARG A 31 -9.17 6.02 2.61
C ARG A 31 -8.05 7.06 2.46
N ARG A 32 -8.11 7.92 1.44
CA ARG A 32 -7.05 8.92 1.15
C ARG A 32 -6.67 9.76 2.38
N ALA A 33 -7.68 10.23 3.11
CA ALA A 33 -7.51 11.04 4.31
C ALA A 33 -6.78 10.32 5.46
N VAL A 34 -6.81 8.99 5.49
CA VAL A 34 -6.08 8.17 6.48
C VAL A 34 -4.73 7.72 5.92
N ALA A 35 -4.69 7.31 4.65
CA ALA A 35 -3.48 6.87 3.98
C ALA A 35 -2.39 7.95 3.97
N TRP A 36 -2.77 9.22 3.81
CA TRP A 36 -1.83 10.34 3.78
C TRP A 36 -1.07 10.57 5.09
N PRO A 37 -1.70 10.81 6.26
CA PRO A 37 -0.97 10.99 7.50
C PRO A 37 -0.21 9.73 7.91
N VAL A 38 -0.74 8.53 7.60
CA VAL A 38 -0.02 7.27 7.84
C VAL A 38 1.23 7.18 6.95
N ALA A 39 1.17 7.60 5.68
CA ALA A 39 2.34 7.63 4.80
C ALA A 39 3.43 8.59 5.32
N VAL A 40 3.03 9.76 5.83
CA VAL A 40 3.97 10.71 6.48
C VAL A 40 4.63 10.06 7.68
N ALA A 41 3.86 9.43 8.57
CA ALA A 41 4.40 8.75 9.75
C ALA A 41 5.33 7.58 9.38
N LEU A 42 4.99 6.81 8.34
CA LEU A 42 5.79 5.68 7.85
C LEU A 42 7.16 6.10 7.30
N CYS A 43 7.36 7.38 6.93
CA CYS A 43 8.66 7.83 6.43
C CYS A 43 9.80 7.62 7.45
N PHE A 44 9.52 7.69 8.75
CA PHE A 44 10.50 7.48 9.81
C PHE A 44 11.00 6.03 9.86
N PRO A 45 10.15 5.02 10.13
CA PRO A 45 10.61 3.63 10.16
C PRO A 45 11.13 3.16 8.78
N LEU A 46 10.57 3.64 7.67
CA LEU A 46 11.04 3.26 6.33
C LEU A 46 12.42 3.83 6.00
N ALA A 47 12.75 5.04 6.46
CA ALA A 47 14.08 5.62 6.25
C ALA A 47 15.17 4.88 7.04
N LEU A 48 14.89 4.52 8.31
CA LEU A 48 15.78 3.71 9.14
C LEU A 48 15.96 2.30 8.54
N ALA A 49 14.87 1.67 8.12
CA ALA A 49 14.92 0.37 7.46
C ALA A 49 15.67 0.44 6.12
N THR A 50 15.56 1.55 5.37
CA THR A 50 16.34 1.78 4.16
C THR A 50 17.84 1.81 4.47
N GLY A 51 18.26 2.59 5.49
CA GLY A 51 19.66 2.64 5.91
C GLY A 51 20.19 1.28 6.33
N PHE A 52 19.41 0.56 7.14
CA PHE A 52 19.75 -0.81 7.56
C PHE A 52 19.94 -1.76 6.37
N VAL A 53 19.02 -1.75 5.39
CA VAL A 53 19.11 -2.60 4.19
C VAL A 53 20.33 -2.24 3.33
N LEU A 54 20.61 -0.95 3.16
CA LEU A 54 21.77 -0.50 2.41
C LEU A 54 23.07 -0.90 3.12
N ASN A 55 23.13 -0.75 4.44
CA ASN A 55 24.26 -1.19 5.24
C ASN A 55 24.44 -2.70 5.17
N ALA A 56 23.36 -3.50 5.29
CA ALA A 56 23.45 -4.96 5.23
C ALA A 56 24.17 -5.47 3.97
N VAL A 57 24.02 -4.78 2.83
CA VAL A 57 24.66 -5.16 1.56
C VAL A 57 26.14 -4.77 1.50
N GLY A 58 26.54 -3.66 2.13
CA GLY A 58 27.94 -3.18 2.10
C GLY A 58 28.78 -3.54 3.33
N TRP A 59 28.14 -3.91 4.44
CA TRP A 59 28.73 -4.01 5.77
C TRP A 59 29.88 -5.01 5.88
N ALA A 60 29.82 -6.13 5.15
CA ALA A 60 30.87 -7.14 5.18
C ALA A 60 32.20 -6.68 4.54
N GLY A 61 32.17 -5.63 3.71
CA GLY A 61 33.36 -5.05 3.08
C GLY A 61 33.92 -3.82 3.77
N GLU A 62 33.24 -3.32 4.82
CA GLU A 62 33.67 -2.13 5.55
C GLU A 62 34.79 -2.48 6.55
N THR A 63 35.82 -1.63 6.59
CA THR A 63 37.05 -1.85 7.39
C THR A 63 37.46 -0.63 8.20
N THR A 64 36.80 0.51 8.02
CA THR A 64 37.18 1.80 8.61
C THR A 64 36.42 2.14 9.89
N VAL A 65 35.36 1.39 10.21
CA VAL A 65 34.49 1.62 11.37
C VAL A 65 34.63 0.48 12.37
N ASP A 66 35.13 0.79 13.56
CA ASP A 66 35.35 -0.21 14.62
C ASP A 66 34.04 -0.72 15.24
N ALA A 67 33.01 0.12 15.29
CA ALA A 67 31.73 -0.22 15.91
C ALA A 67 30.93 -1.19 15.03
N GLY A 68 30.66 -2.39 15.56
CA GLY A 68 29.76 -3.36 14.93
C GLY A 68 30.27 -3.96 13.62
N GLY A 69 31.58 -3.93 13.33
CA GLY A 69 32.15 -4.51 12.10
C GLY A 69 31.83 -5.99 11.90
N PHE A 70 31.84 -6.47 10.65
CA PHE A 70 31.51 -7.86 10.32
C PHE A 70 32.51 -8.86 10.92
N LEU A 71 32.02 -9.95 11.52
CA LEU A 71 32.84 -11.02 12.11
C LEU A 71 32.51 -12.36 11.43
N PRO A 72 33.41 -12.89 10.58
CA PRO A 72 33.22 -14.20 9.96
C PRO A 72 33.08 -15.30 11.03
N GLY A 73 32.08 -16.18 10.85
CA GLY A 73 31.81 -17.28 11.79
C GLY A 73 30.95 -16.91 13.00
N ALA A 74 30.58 -15.64 13.16
CA ALA A 74 29.61 -15.22 14.17
C ALA A 74 28.23 -15.85 13.92
N GLY A 75 27.48 -16.13 14.99
CA GLY A 75 26.12 -16.63 14.87
C GLY A 75 25.16 -15.59 14.24
N PRO A 76 23.98 -16.00 13.76
CA PRO A 76 23.02 -15.08 13.13
C PRO A 76 22.59 -13.92 14.03
N TRP A 77 22.35 -14.21 15.31
CA TRP A 77 21.93 -13.19 16.27
C TRP A 77 23.04 -12.19 16.62
N GLU A 78 24.28 -12.68 16.76
CA GLU A 78 25.44 -11.82 16.96
C GLU A 78 25.68 -10.93 15.75
N SER A 79 25.59 -11.50 14.55
CA SER A 79 25.70 -10.74 13.30
C SER A 79 24.64 -9.65 13.19
N LEU A 80 23.39 -9.96 13.54
CA LEU A 80 22.31 -8.97 13.55
C LEU A 80 22.60 -7.83 14.53
N ARG A 81 23.04 -8.15 15.76
CA ARG A 81 23.40 -7.15 16.76
C ARG A 81 24.52 -6.24 16.26
N ARG A 82 25.58 -6.82 15.71
CA ARG A 82 26.73 -6.05 15.16
C ARG A 82 26.30 -5.15 14.00
N LEU A 83 25.43 -5.63 13.11
CA LEU A 83 24.88 -4.81 12.02
C LEU A 83 24.01 -3.64 12.54
N VAL A 84 23.24 -3.85 13.61
CA VAL A 84 22.49 -2.77 14.27
C VAL A 84 23.44 -1.74 14.87
N ASP A 85 24.46 -2.17 15.59
CA ASP A 85 25.48 -1.28 16.18
C ASP A 85 26.21 -0.49 15.10
N TYR A 86 26.59 -1.15 14.00
CA TYR A 86 27.20 -0.53 12.83
C TYR A 86 26.27 0.50 12.16
N THR A 87 25.01 0.16 11.96
CA THR A 87 24.01 1.06 11.34
C THR A 87 23.77 2.29 12.20
N ALA A 88 23.69 2.11 13.52
CA ALA A 88 23.55 3.21 14.46
C ALA A 88 24.77 4.15 14.42
N ALA A 89 25.99 3.60 14.33
CA ALA A 89 27.22 4.37 14.31
C ALA A 89 27.43 5.15 13.00
N THR A 90 27.02 4.59 11.85
CA THR A 90 27.37 5.14 10.53
C THR A 90 26.25 5.93 9.87
N SER A 91 24.98 5.56 10.12
CA SER A 91 23.87 5.95 9.25
C SER A 91 22.73 6.66 9.97
N ALA A 92 22.66 6.62 11.30
CA ALA A 92 21.51 7.15 12.05
C ALA A 92 21.16 8.61 11.70
N ALA A 93 22.18 9.49 11.61
CA ALA A 93 21.97 10.89 11.26
C ALA A 93 21.45 11.06 9.82
N LEU A 94 22.04 10.34 8.86
CA LEU A 94 21.64 10.40 7.46
C LEU A 94 20.23 9.83 7.26
N ASP A 95 19.90 8.75 7.95
CA ASP A 95 18.57 8.15 7.90
C ASP A 95 17.51 9.06 8.51
N LEU A 96 17.85 9.83 9.56
CA LEU A 96 16.95 10.82 10.14
C LEU A 96 16.69 12.00 9.20
N VAL A 97 17.75 12.49 8.52
CA VAL A 97 17.60 13.52 7.47
C VAL A 97 16.72 13.00 6.33
N ARG A 98 16.94 11.75 5.89
CA ARG A 98 16.10 11.09 4.88
C ARG A 98 14.65 10.98 5.35
N ALA A 99 14.41 10.60 6.61
CA ALA A 99 13.08 10.50 7.20
C ALA A 99 12.35 11.84 7.14
N VAL A 100 12.98 12.91 7.63
CA VAL A 100 12.40 14.26 7.66
C VAL A 100 12.15 14.78 6.25
N THR A 101 13.11 14.60 5.34
CA THR A 101 12.97 15.05 3.95
C THR A 101 11.81 14.33 3.25
N ASN A 102 11.74 13.00 3.36
CA ASN A 102 10.65 12.21 2.78
C ASN A 102 9.31 12.58 3.41
N ALA A 103 9.25 12.74 4.74
CA ALA A 103 8.04 13.14 5.44
C ALA A 103 7.55 14.52 4.97
N ALA A 104 8.46 15.49 4.81
CA ALA A 104 8.13 16.82 4.32
C ALA A 104 7.59 16.76 2.88
N VAL A 105 8.25 16.03 1.98
CA VAL A 105 7.78 15.86 0.60
C VAL A 105 6.41 15.18 0.57
N VAL A 106 6.22 14.08 1.30
CA VAL A 106 4.92 13.38 1.37
C VAL A 106 3.85 14.25 2.03
N ALA A 107 4.19 15.08 3.00
CA ALA A 107 3.25 16.04 3.59
C ALA A 107 2.81 17.10 2.56
N LEU A 108 3.75 17.64 1.79
CA LEU A 108 3.49 18.69 0.80
C LEU A 108 2.68 18.20 -0.41
N ILE A 109 3.05 17.04 -0.98
CA ILE A 109 2.50 16.57 -2.26
C ILE A 109 1.82 15.20 -2.19
N GLY A 110 1.77 14.55 -1.03
CA GLY A 110 1.24 13.18 -0.91
C GLY A 110 -0.25 13.09 -1.24
N MET A 111 -1.06 14.06 -0.82
CA MET A 111 -2.51 14.08 -1.12
C MET A 111 -2.82 14.15 -2.63
N PRO A 112 -2.28 15.10 -3.41
CA PRO A 112 -2.54 15.14 -4.85
C PRO A 112 -1.97 13.91 -5.56
N VAL A 113 -0.79 13.41 -5.17
CA VAL A 113 -0.18 12.20 -5.74
C VAL A 113 -1.04 10.95 -5.47
N LEU A 114 -1.50 10.73 -4.24
CA LEU A 114 -2.41 9.63 -3.90
C LEU A 114 -3.73 9.73 -4.68
N GLY A 115 -4.21 10.95 -4.91
CA GLY A 115 -5.38 11.20 -5.74
C GLY A 115 -5.17 10.76 -7.19
N ALA A 116 -4.08 11.19 -7.81
CA ALA A 116 -3.70 10.86 -9.18
C ALA A 116 -3.47 9.34 -9.36
N LEU A 117 -2.72 8.71 -8.45
CA LEU A 117 -2.44 7.27 -8.50
C LEU A 117 -3.72 6.43 -8.42
N ARG A 118 -4.67 6.81 -7.57
CA ARG A 118 -5.96 6.12 -7.47
C ARG A 118 -6.86 6.34 -8.68
N ALA A 119 -6.76 7.49 -9.34
CA ALA A 119 -7.47 7.76 -10.58
C ALA A 119 -6.89 6.93 -11.75
N ALA A 120 -5.56 6.86 -11.86
CA ALA A 120 -4.87 6.16 -12.94
C ALA A 120 -4.98 4.62 -12.85
N VAL A 121 -4.92 4.05 -11.64
CA VAL A 121 -4.94 2.59 -11.42
C VAL A 121 -6.36 2.03 -11.37
N GLY A 122 -7.37 2.90 -11.37
CA GLY A 122 -8.75 2.53 -11.07
C GLY A 122 -8.93 2.30 -9.57
N ALA A 123 -9.83 3.05 -8.95
CA ALA A 123 -10.25 2.75 -7.59
C ALA A 123 -10.77 1.31 -7.56
N ARG A 124 -10.26 0.46 -6.65
CA ARG A 124 -11.14 -0.61 -6.14
C ARG A 124 -12.42 0.11 -5.72
N PRO A 125 -13.59 -0.33 -6.18
CA PRO A 125 -14.82 0.43 -6.05
C PRO A 125 -14.90 0.81 -4.59
N ASP A 126 -14.89 2.11 -4.31
CA ASP A 126 -15.59 2.57 -3.14
C ASP A 126 -16.92 1.83 -3.24
N ARG A 127 -17.16 0.85 -2.38
CA ARG A 127 -18.53 0.59 -1.95
C ARG A 127 -18.91 1.87 -1.24
N ALA A 128 -19.17 2.93 -2.01
CA ALA A 128 -20.29 3.77 -1.75
C ALA A 128 -21.40 2.75 -1.52
N VAL A 129 -21.71 2.50 -0.25
CA VAL A 129 -22.98 1.92 0.09
C VAL A 129 -23.94 2.97 -0.43
N VAL A 130 -24.30 2.84 -1.70
CA VAL A 130 -25.47 3.47 -2.25
C VAL A 130 -26.57 2.80 -1.45
N VAL A 131 -26.91 3.43 -0.32
CA VAL A 131 -28.14 3.13 0.39
C VAL A 131 -29.19 3.53 -0.63
N ALA A 132 -29.59 2.55 -1.46
CA ALA A 132 -30.72 2.73 -2.33
C ALA A 132 -31.85 3.21 -1.42
N PRO A 133 -32.47 4.38 -1.70
CA PRO A 133 -33.61 4.82 -0.93
C PRO A 133 -34.58 3.65 -0.84
N ALA A 134 -35.11 3.36 0.36
CA ALA A 134 -36.06 2.28 0.54
C ALA A 134 -37.11 2.38 -0.57
N PRO A 135 -37.35 1.29 -1.34
CA PRO A 135 -38.20 1.35 -2.52
C PRO A 135 -39.56 1.93 -2.11
N ARG A 136 -39.89 3.11 -2.64
CA ARG A 136 -41.20 3.72 -2.41
C ARG A 136 -42.20 2.92 -3.22
N VAL A 137 -42.86 1.98 -2.57
CA VAL A 137 -44.00 1.26 -3.14
C VAL A 137 -45.12 2.29 -3.30
N THR A 138 -45.30 2.78 -4.53
CA THR A 138 -46.39 3.70 -4.87
C THR A 138 -47.68 2.91 -5.08
N GLU A 139 -48.83 3.53 -4.81
CA GLU A 139 -50.14 2.95 -5.12
C GLU A 139 -50.25 2.53 -6.59
N ALA A 140 -49.64 3.29 -7.50
CA ALA A 140 -49.55 2.95 -8.91
C ALA A 140 -48.77 1.64 -9.17
N ALA A 141 -47.69 1.38 -8.44
CA ALA A 141 -46.93 0.13 -8.54
C ALA A 141 -47.73 -1.07 -8.01
N LEU A 142 -48.47 -0.89 -6.92
CA LEU A 142 -49.38 -1.93 -6.39
C LEU A 142 -50.52 -2.24 -7.35
N ALA A 143 -51.14 -1.20 -7.93
CA ALA A 143 -52.20 -1.35 -8.93
C ALA A 143 -51.72 -2.10 -10.18
N ARG A 144 -50.48 -1.85 -10.63
CA ARG A 144 -49.87 -2.53 -11.78
C ARG A 144 -49.60 -4.00 -11.49
N ARG A 145 -49.16 -4.34 -10.27
CA ARG A 145 -48.95 -5.73 -9.85
C ARG A 145 -50.27 -6.50 -9.78
N ARG A 146 -51.29 -5.94 -9.12
CA ARG A 146 -52.64 -6.53 -9.08
C ARG A 146 -53.24 -6.74 -10.47
N ARG A 147 -52.97 -5.82 -11.41
CA ARG A 147 -53.40 -5.97 -12.81
C ARG A 147 -52.66 -7.10 -13.52
N SER A 148 -51.36 -7.23 -13.27
CA SER A 148 -50.54 -8.30 -13.87
C SER A 148 -50.98 -9.67 -13.34
N ASP A 149 -51.21 -9.81 -12.03
CA ASP A 149 -51.73 -11.06 -11.44
C ASP A 149 -53.07 -11.46 -12.05
N ARG A 150 -53.98 -10.49 -12.29
CA ARG A 150 -55.26 -10.76 -12.97
C ARG A 150 -55.10 -11.19 -14.44
N LEU A 151 -54.10 -10.65 -15.13
CA LEU A 151 -53.82 -11.01 -16.52
C LEU A 151 -53.15 -12.39 -16.61
N ASP A 152 -52.35 -12.77 -15.61
CA ASP A 152 -51.71 -14.09 -15.53
C ASP A 152 -52.76 -15.21 -15.47
N HIS A 153 -53.84 -15.00 -14.70
CA HIS A 153 -54.98 -15.92 -14.66
C HIS A 153 -55.77 -16.04 -15.98
N LEU A 154 -55.64 -15.07 -16.89
CA LEU A 154 -56.29 -15.10 -18.20
C LEU A 154 -55.43 -15.79 -19.26
N TRP A 155 -54.10 -15.84 -19.07
CA TRP A 155 -53.14 -16.42 -20.01
C TRP A 155 -52.68 -17.83 -19.61
N THR A 156 -52.85 -18.21 -18.35
CA THR A 156 -52.59 -19.57 -17.87
C THR A 156 -53.94 -20.28 -17.71
N PRO A 157 -54.33 -21.20 -18.61
CA PRO A 157 -55.52 -22.01 -18.41
C PRO A 157 -55.32 -22.84 -17.13
N THR A 158 -56.26 -22.76 -16.19
CA THR A 158 -56.33 -23.73 -15.10
C THR A 158 -56.54 -25.10 -15.73
N GLU A 159 -55.53 -25.97 -15.67
CA GLU A 159 -55.68 -27.39 -15.97
C GLU A 159 -56.74 -27.96 -15.01
N GLY A 160 -57.97 -28.14 -15.51
CA GLY A 160 -59.00 -28.92 -14.80
C GLY A 160 -60.43 -28.37 -14.76
N GLU A 161 -60.98 -27.82 -15.85
CA GLU A 161 -62.44 -27.80 -16.01
C GLU A 161 -62.86 -28.88 -17.02
N PRO A 162 -63.54 -29.96 -16.58
CA PRO A 162 -64.17 -30.93 -17.48
C PRO A 162 -65.50 -30.37 -18.01
N GLU A 163 -65.75 -30.61 -19.31
CA GLU A 163 -67.02 -30.33 -20.00
C GLU A 163 -68.24 -31.04 -19.39
#